data_AF-A0A497NX93-F1
#
_entry.id   AF-A0A497NX93-F1
#
_cell.length_a   1.000
_cell.length_b   1.000
_cell.length_c   1.000
_cell.angle_alpha   90.00
_cell.angle_beta   90.00
_cell.angle_gamma   90.00
#
_symmetry.space_group_name_H-M   'P 1'
#
loop_
_entity.id
_entity.type
_entity.pdbx_description
1 polymer ?
#
loop_
_entity_poly.entity_id
_entity_poly.type
_entity_poly.pdbx_seq_one_letter_code
_entity_poly.pdbx_strand_id
1 'polypeptide(L)'
;ISNGGENGSLRYNLQRLRSFIESNYHKGKSILSFRLCEVSPYSSGLWIFWGTDGLGVSSAEADFSLNLADEREEITTEYSINITTHILISATSERVKFPGSYIIRVTIQVFNEGSPALCKNLTIYYTDYTGNWREAGSLKFYTFKDYGNGTYSARFLIFEPGGVHNRKVKVLCFDRREIRVIATTTCKRI
;
A
#
# COMPACT_ATOMS: atom_id res chain seq x y z
N ILE A 1 -8.33 6.20 4.45
CA ILE A 1 -7.14 6.64 3.69
C ILE A 1 -7.17 5.83 2.39
N SER A 2 -7.44 6.53 1.29
CA SER A 2 -7.52 6.05 -0.11
C SER A 2 -8.54 4.96 -0.52
N ASN A 3 -9.65 5.41 -1.13
CA ASN A 3 -10.19 4.84 -2.37
C ASN A 3 -10.10 5.88 -3.51
N GLY A 4 -8.95 6.55 -3.65
CA GLY A 4 -8.76 7.65 -4.61
C GLY A 4 -9.29 9.03 -4.19
N GLY A 5 -9.69 9.21 -2.92
CA GLY A 5 -10.05 10.53 -2.36
C GLY A 5 -8.83 11.43 -2.12
N GLU A 6 -9.07 12.75 -1.99
CA GLU A 6 -8.01 13.75 -1.84
C GLU A 6 -7.15 13.56 -0.57
N ASN A 7 -5.86 13.90 -0.69
CA ASN A 7 -4.86 13.80 0.39
C ASN A 7 -5.22 14.67 1.61
N GLY A 8 -6.09 15.69 1.47
CA GLY A 8 -6.60 16.51 2.59
C GLY A 8 -7.56 15.79 3.54
N SER A 9 -7.93 14.53 3.25
CA SER A 9 -8.94 13.80 4.02
C SER A 9 -8.49 13.41 5.43
N LEU A 10 -7.20 13.22 5.73
CA LEU A 10 -6.77 12.75 7.06
C LEU A 10 -7.13 13.77 8.15
N ARG A 11 -6.71 15.03 8.00
CA ARG A 11 -7.02 16.09 8.97
C ARG A 11 -8.51 16.23 9.20
N TYR A 12 -9.28 16.27 8.11
CA TYR A 12 -10.74 16.39 8.17
C TYR A 12 -11.38 15.19 8.88
N ASN A 13 -10.92 13.97 8.59
CA ASN A 13 -11.41 12.76 9.25
C ASN A 13 -11.09 12.75 10.75
N LEU A 14 -9.89 13.19 11.14
CA LEU A 14 -9.51 13.31 12.55
C LEU A 14 -10.30 14.42 13.27
N GLN A 15 -10.62 15.53 12.59
CA GLN A 15 -11.53 16.54 13.13
C GLN A 15 -12.93 15.96 13.38
N ARG A 16 -13.46 15.17 12.44
CA ARG A 16 -14.75 14.50 12.60
C ARG A 16 -14.72 13.48 13.74
N LEU A 17 -13.64 12.70 13.85
CA LEU A 17 -13.43 11.76 14.96
C LEU A 17 -13.40 12.47 16.31
N ARG A 18 -12.67 13.60 16.39
CA ARG A 18 -12.64 14.47 17.57
C ARG A 18 -14.05 14.91 17.95
N SER A 19 -14.80 15.53 17.03
CA SER A 19 -16.16 15.99 17.32
C SER A 19 -17.08 14.86 17.78
N PHE A 20 -16.92 13.66 17.21
CA PHE A 20 -17.67 12.48 17.64
C PHE A 20 -17.32 12.08 19.08
N ILE A 21 -16.04 11.95 19.43
CA ILE A 21 -15.62 11.55 20.79
C ILE A 21 -16.06 12.60 21.81
N GLU A 22 -15.82 13.89 21.53
CA GLU A 22 -16.14 14.99 22.44
C GLU A 22 -17.66 15.12 22.69
N SER A 23 -18.51 14.81 21.69
CA SER A 23 -19.98 14.88 21.83
C SER A 23 -20.61 13.68 22.52
N ASN A 24 -19.92 12.53 22.58
CA ASN A 24 -20.47 11.28 23.14
C ASN A 24 -19.94 10.98 24.56
N TYR A 25 -19.10 11.84 25.14
CA TYR A 25 -18.67 11.69 26.52
C TYR A 25 -19.66 12.37 27.48
N HIS A 26 -20.45 11.56 28.19
CA HIS A 26 -21.53 12.06 29.06
C HIS A 26 -21.14 12.24 30.54
N LYS A 27 -19.92 11.85 30.93
CA LYS A 27 -19.48 11.87 32.34
C LYS A 27 -18.72 13.13 32.75
N GLY A 28 -18.59 14.10 31.84
CA GLY A 28 -17.83 15.32 32.09
C GLY A 28 -17.37 15.95 30.79
N LYS A 29 -16.16 16.51 30.78
CA LYS A 29 -15.53 17.10 29.59
C LYS A 29 -14.56 16.11 28.95
N SER A 30 -14.65 15.98 27.63
CA SER A 30 -13.66 15.28 26.82
C SER A 30 -13.07 16.25 25.82
N ILE A 31 -11.74 16.29 25.72
CA ILE A 31 -11.01 17.06 24.71
C ILE A 31 -10.04 16.13 24.02
N LEU A 32 -10.21 15.94 22.71
CA LEU A 32 -9.25 15.21 21.89
C LEU A 32 -8.45 16.20 21.05
N SER A 33 -7.14 16.22 21.25
CA SER A 33 -6.20 16.96 20.41
C SER A 33 -5.39 15.97 19.57
N PHE A 34 -4.98 16.40 18.38
CA PHE A 34 -4.11 15.60 17.52
C PHE A 34 -3.11 16.48 16.78
N ARG A 35 -1.95 15.90 16.47
CA ARG A 35 -0.92 16.51 15.65
C ARG A 35 -0.54 15.53 14.54
N LEU A 36 -0.57 16.00 13.30
CA LEU A 36 -0.16 15.21 12.14
C LEU A 36 1.37 15.16 12.07
N CYS A 37 1.93 14.01 11.70
CA CYS A 37 3.37 13.87 11.52
C CYS A 37 3.86 14.70 10.32
N GLU A 38 4.86 15.54 10.53
CA GLU A 38 5.51 16.36 9.48
C GLU A 38 7.01 16.03 9.36
N VAL A 39 7.44 14.92 9.98
CA VAL A 39 8.82 14.43 9.86
C VAL A 39 8.94 13.68 8.56
N SER A 40 9.89 14.09 7.71
CA SER A 40 10.19 13.40 6.44
C SER A 40 10.33 11.89 6.68
N PRO A 41 9.66 11.02 5.89
CA PRO A 41 9.02 11.29 4.59
C PRO A 41 7.54 11.69 4.64
N TYR A 42 6.98 11.96 5.82
CA TYR A 42 5.57 12.37 5.96
C TYR A 42 5.35 13.83 5.55
N SER A 43 4.15 14.09 5.03
CA SER A 43 3.60 15.43 4.83
C SER A 43 2.13 15.41 5.24
N SER A 44 1.75 16.28 6.19
CA SER A 44 0.39 16.29 6.77
C SER A 44 -0.07 14.92 7.28
N GLY A 45 0.84 14.21 7.94
CA GLY A 45 0.60 12.90 8.55
C GLY A 45 0.44 11.78 7.54
N LEU A 46 0.72 11.99 6.25
CA LEU A 46 0.66 10.98 5.20
C LEU A 46 2.02 10.77 4.57
N TRP A 47 2.37 9.51 4.33
CA TRP A 47 3.51 9.14 3.51
C TRP A 47 3.04 8.18 2.42
N ILE A 48 3.06 8.66 1.17
CA ILE A 48 2.70 7.87 -0.01
C ILE A 48 3.94 7.82 -0.89
N PHE A 49 4.48 6.63 -1.08
CA PHE A 49 5.63 6.39 -1.94
C PHE A 49 5.34 5.23 -2.88
N TRP A 50 5.22 5.50 -4.17
CA TRP A 50 5.02 4.47 -5.20
C TRP A 50 6.28 4.37 -6.05
N GLY A 51 7.27 3.64 -5.53
CA GLY A 51 8.60 3.52 -6.11
C GLY A 51 8.65 2.69 -7.40
N THR A 52 9.82 2.77 -8.07
CA THR A 52 10.13 2.02 -9.31
C THR A 52 11.22 0.96 -9.13
N ASP A 53 11.72 0.82 -7.91
CA ASP A 53 12.70 -0.16 -7.44
C ASP A 53 12.05 -1.43 -6.86
N GLY A 54 10.72 -1.45 -6.77
CA GLY A 54 9.93 -2.52 -6.20
C GLY A 54 9.38 -2.24 -4.81
N LEU A 55 9.69 -1.09 -4.21
CA LEU A 55 9.09 -0.65 -2.95
C LEU A 55 7.87 0.24 -3.20
N GLY A 56 6.78 -0.06 -2.50
CA GLY A 56 5.61 0.81 -2.41
C GLY A 56 5.17 0.95 -0.96
N VAL A 57 4.82 2.16 -0.53
CA VAL A 57 4.39 2.48 0.83
C VAL A 57 3.17 3.39 0.79
N SER A 58 2.20 3.10 1.64
CA SER A 58 1.15 4.04 2.06
C SER A 58 1.05 3.99 3.57
N SER A 59 1.39 5.09 4.21
CA SER A 59 1.37 5.25 5.66
C SER A 59 0.62 6.50 6.09
N ALA A 60 0.07 6.44 7.29
CA ALA A 60 -0.48 7.58 7.99
C ALA A 60 -0.07 7.58 9.46
N GLU A 61 0.34 8.74 9.95
CA GLU A 61 0.86 8.91 11.30
C GLU A 61 0.36 10.20 11.95
N ALA A 62 -0.13 10.05 13.18
CA ALA A 62 -0.58 11.16 14.01
C ALA A 62 -0.39 10.86 15.49
N ASP A 63 -0.04 11.90 16.23
CA ASP A 63 0.01 11.91 17.69
C ASP A 63 -1.32 12.41 18.23
N PHE A 64 -1.80 11.79 19.30
CA PHE A 64 -3.04 12.13 19.97
C PHE A 64 -2.80 12.43 21.44
N SER A 65 -3.57 13.38 21.96
CA SER A 65 -3.68 13.67 23.38
C SER A 65 -5.17 13.71 23.72
N LEU A 66 -5.62 12.78 24.56
CA LEU A 66 -6.98 12.70 25.06
C LEU A 66 -6.99 13.15 26.52
N ASN A 67 -7.73 14.22 26.79
CA ASN A 67 -7.98 14.72 28.13
C ASN A 67 -9.45 14.45 28.48
N LEU A 68 -9.67 13.71 29.58
CA LEU A 68 -10.97 13.45 30.16
C LEU A 68 -10.99 14.07 31.55
N ALA A 69 -11.98 14.90 31.82
CA ALA A 69 -12.13 15.56 33.11
C ALA A 69 -13.58 15.43 33.60
N ASP A 70 -13.74 15.18 34.90
CA ASP A 70 -15.00 15.35 35.62
C ASP A 70 -14.80 16.25 36.85
N GLU A 71 -15.77 16.28 37.77
CA GLU A 71 -15.69 17.11 38.98
C GLU A 71 -14.61 16.66 39.98
N ARG A 72 -14.11 15.42 39.84
CA ARG A 72 -13.22 14.78 40.82
C ARG A 72 -11.83 14.53 40.28
N GLU A 73 -11.73 14.18 39.00
CA GLU A 73 -10.49 13.71 38.40
C GLU A 73 -10.30 14.28 36.99
N GLU A 74 -9.03 14.47 36.63
CA GLU A 74 -8.57 14.80 35.29
C GLU A 74 -7.52 13.77 34.87
N ILE A 75 -7.76 13.10 33.75
CA ILE A 75 -6.88 12.09 33.19
C ILE A 75 -6.48 12.53 31.79
N THR A 76 -5.17 12.63 31.55
CA THR A 76 -4.61 12.88 30.23
C THR A 76 -3.85 11.65 29.77
N THR A 77 -4.08 11.23 28.53
CA THR A 77 -3.36 10.13 27.89
C THR A 77 -2.86 10.55 26.53
N GLU A 78 -1.58 10.30 26.27
CA GLU A 78 -0.92 10.59 25.02
C GLU A 78 -0.51 9.30 24.33
N TYR A 79 -0.72 9.22 23.01
CA TYR A 79 -0.36 8.07 22.22
C TYR A 79 -0.16 8.44 20.75
N SER A 80 0.68 7.68 20.07
CA SER A 80 0.93 7.83 18.62
C SER A 80 0.30 6.66 17.88
N ILE A 81 -0.35 6.95 16.75
CA ILE A 81 -0.86 5.93 15.83
C ILE A 81 -0.11 6.05 14.53
N ASN A 82 0.51 4.94 14.11
CA ASN A 82 1.07 4.76 12.77
C ASN A 82 0.37 3.57 12.12
N ILE A 83 -0.28 3.83 10.98
CA ILE A 83 -0.90 2.80 10.15
C ILE A 83 -0.15 2.79 8.81
N THR A 84 0.68 1.77 8.61
CA THR A 84 1.51 1.60 7.42
C THR A 84 1.13 0.32 6.71
N THR A 85 0.90 0.40 5.41
CA THR A 85 0.99 -0.74 4.50
C THR A 85 2.15 -0.52 3.55
N HIS A 86 3.03 -1.49 3.41
CA HIS A 86 4.04 -1.47 2.35
C HIS A 86 4.13 -2.80 1.62
N ILE A 87 4.58 -2.73 0.39
CA ILE A 87 4.81 -3.90 -0.45
C ILE A 87 6.23 -3.89 -1.01
N LEU A 88 6.82 -5.07 -1.11
CA LEU A 88 8.06 -5.32 -1.82
C LEU A 88 7.76 -6.25 -2.99
N ILE A 89 8.15 -5.82 -4.19
CA ILE A 89 7.97 -6.61 -5.40
C ILE A 89 9.31 -6.86 -6.09
N SER A 90 9.48 -8.09 -6.55
CA SER A 90 10.59 -8.47 -7.41
C SER A 90 10.05 -9.23 -8.60
N ALA A 91 10.64 -8.99 -9.77
CA ALA A 91 10.22 -9.64 -10.99
C ALA A 91 11.43 -10.18 -11.76
N THR A 92 11.22 -11.31 -12.42
CA THR A 92 12.23 -11.96 -13.26
C THR A 92 11.61 -12.29 -14.61
N SER A 93 12.42 -12.23 -15.66
CA SER A 93 12.01 -12.60 -17.01
C SER A 93 12.96 -13.64 -17.59
N GLU A 94 12.38 -14.77 -17.99
CA GLU A 94 13.07 -15.89 -18.62
C GLU A 94 12.59 -16.01 -20.07
N ARG A 95 13.51 -16.10 -21.03
CA ARG A 95 13.16 -16.29 -22.43
C ARG A 95 12.92 -17.77 -22.70
N VAL A 96 11.73 -18.13 -23.19
CA VAL A 96 11.37 -19.55 -23.37
C VAL A 96 11.22 -19.99 -24.81
N LYS A 97 10.94 -19.08 -25.75
CA LYS A 97 10.88 -19.43 -27.17
C LYS A 97 11.32 -18.27 -28.06
N PHE A 98 11.97 -18.62 -29.16
CA PHE A 98 12.25 -17.70 -30.25
C PHE A 98 11.11 -17.76 -31.29
N PRO A 99 10.59 -16.61 -31.78
CA PRO A 99 10.87 -15.24 -31.36
C PRO A 99 10.00 -14.80 -30.17
N GLY A 100 10.56 -13.98 -29.27
CA GLY A 100 9.78 -13.06 -28.43
C GLY A 100 8.95 -13.59 -27.24
N SER A 101 8.95 -14.87 -26.88
CA SER A 101 8.16 -15.36 -25.73
C SER A 101 8.96 -15.34 -24.43
N TYR A 102 8.39 -14.70 -23.39
CA TYR A 102 9.01 -14.58 -22.07
C TYR A 102 8.05 -15.00 -20.97
N ILE A 103 8.56 -15.82 -20.04
CA ILE A 103 7.88 -16.11 -18.79
C ILE A 103 8.29 -15.05 -17.78
N ILE A 104 7.29 -14.39 -17.21
CA ILE A 104 7.48 -13.42 -16.14
C ILE A 104 7.08 -14.09 -14.83
N ARG A 105 7.94 -13.99 -13.83
CA ARG A 105 7.65 -14.41 -12.45
C ARG A 105 7.76 -13.21 -11.56
N VAL A 106 6.72 -12.99 -10.77
CA VAL A 106 6.61 -11.87 -9.84
C VAL A 106 6.47 -12.44 -8.44
N THR A 107 7.29 -11.96 -7.52
CA THR A 107 7.15 -12.22 -6.08
C THR A 107 6.74 -10.92 -5.42
N ILE A 108 5.73 -10.99 -4.58
CA ILE A 108 5.13 -9.85 -3.87
C ILE A 108 5.13 -10.20 -2.40
N GLN A 109 5.59 -9.28 -1.56
CA GLN A 109 5.49 -9.38 -0.11
C GLN A 109 4.73 -8.17 0.40
N VAL A 110 3.75 -8.40 1.27
CA VAL A 110 2.88 -7.37 1.82
C VAL A 110 3.10 -7.31 3.33
N PHE A 111 3.21 -6.10 3.85
CA PHE A 111 3.49 -5.85 5.25
C PHE A 111 2.59 -4.76 5.82
N ASN A 112 2.17 -4.97 7.06
CA ASN A 112 1.45 -4.00 7.88
C ASN A 112 2.34 -3.67 9.09
N GLU A 113 2.68 -2.39 9.26
CA GLU A 113 3.52 -1.92 10.39
C GLU A 113 4.82 -2.74 10.57
N GLY A 114 5.43 -3.18 9.48
CA GLY A 114 6.66 -3.98 9.47
C GLY A 114 6.48 -5.50 9.59
N SER A 115 5.26 -5.97 9.85
CA SER A 115 4.96 -7.41 9.96
C SER A 115 4.29 -7.95 8.69
N PRO A 116 4.58 -9.19 8.25
CA PRO A 116 3.90 -9.78 7.10
C PRO A 116 2.38 -9.80 7.26
N ALA A 117 1.67 -9.41 6.21
CA ALA A 117 0.23 -9.22 6.26
C ALA A 117 -0.48 -9.73 5.01
N LEU A 118 -1.75 -10.09 5.17
CA LEU A 118 -2.57 -10.56 4.07
C LEU A 118 -3.23 -9.38 3.34
N CYS A 119 -3.37 -9.50 2.01
CA CYS A 119 -4.06 -8.54 1.18
C CYS A 119 -5.52 -8.95 0.96
N LYS A 120 -6.38 -7.97 0.70
CA LYS A 120 -7.74 -8.20 0.19
C LYS A 120 -7.73 -8.44 -1.31
N ASN A 121 -6.95 -7.66 -2.05
CA ASN A 121 -6.86 -7.76 -3.51
C ASN A 121 -5.46 -7.37 -4.01
N LEU A 122 -5.01 -8.04 -5.06
CA LEU A 122 -3.76 -7.78 -5.77
C LEU A 122 -4.00 -7.83 -7.28
N THR A 123 -3.68 -6.74 -7.96
CA THR A 123 -3.73 -6.67 -9.43
C THR A 123 -2.33 -6.41 -9.98
N ILE A 124 -1.92 -7.25 -10.92
CA ILE A 124 -0.58 -7.21 -11.51
C ILE A 124 -0.70 -6.68 -12.93
N TYR A 125 0.12 -5.69 -13.24
CA TYR A 125 0.24 -5.09 -14.55
C TYR A 125 1.64 -5.31 -15.11
N TYR A 126 1.73 -5.41 -16.43
CA TYR A 126 2.99 -5.46 -17.17
C TYR A 126 2.96 -4.41 -18.29
N THR A 127 4.13 -3.98 -18.75
CA THR A 127 4.24 -3.17 -19.96
C THR A 127 4.26 -4.07 -21.19
N ASP A 128 3.39 -3.81 -22.17
CA ASP A 128 3.50 -4.47 -23.48
C ASP A 128 4.66 -3.91 -24.32
N TYR A 129 4.87 -4.45 -25.53
CA TYR A 129 5.96 -4.05 -26.41
C TYR A 129 5.86 -2.58 -26.90
N THR A 130 4.70 -1.94 -26.74
CA THR A 130 4.49 -0.52 -27.02
C THR A 130 4.68 0.37 -25.78
N GLY A 131 4.98 -0.23 -24.63
CA GLY A 131 5.15 0.46 -23.35
C GLY A 131 3.84 0.72 -22.59
N ASN A 132 2.70 0.21 -23.08
CA ASN A 132 1.41 0.41 -22.42
C ASN A 132 1.22 -0.56 -21.26
N TRP A 133 0.64 -0.07 -20.16
CA TRP A 133 0.27 -0.92 -19.02
C TRP A 133 -0.92 -1.80 -19.37
N ARG A 134 -0.76 -3.12 -19.21
CA ARG A 134 -1.80 -4.13 -19.40
C ARG A 134 -1.92 -4.96 -18.14
N GLU A 135 -3.15 -5.35 -17.80
CA GLU A 135 -3.39 -6.26 -16.68
C GLU A 135 -2.98 -7.68 -17.05
N ALA A 136 -2.22 -8.35 -16.17
CA ALA A 136 -1.71 -9.70 -16.40
C ALA A 136 -2.76 -10.80 -16.18
N GLY A 137 -3.82 -10.50 -15.41
CA GLY A 137 -4.85 -11.48 -15.03
C GLY A 137 -5.63 -12.08 -16.20
N SER A 138 -5.68 -11.38 -17.35
CA SER A 138 -6.34 -11.85 -18.57
C SER A 138 -5.42 -12.65 -19.50
N LEU A 139 -4.14 -12.82 -19.16
CA LEU A 139 -3.18 -13.54 -20.00
C LEU A 139 -3.35 -15.06 -19.91
N LYS A 140 -3.04 -15.73 -21.03
CA LYS A 140 -2.87 -17.18 -21.05
C LYS A 140 -1.73 -17.59 -20.11
N PHE A 141 -1.90 -18.71 -19.41
CA PHE A 141 -0.95 -19.23 -18.44
C PHE A 141 -0.68 -18.29 -17.24
N TYR A 142 -1.59 -17.36 -16.96
CA TYR A 142 -1.58 -16.63 -15.70
C TYR A 142 -1.87 -17.60 -14.55
N THR A 143 -0.93 -17.70 -13.62
CA THR A 143 -1.08 -18.44 -12.37
C THR A 143 -0.74 -17.51 -11.23
N PHE A 144 -1.63 -17.42 -10.26
CA PHE A 144 -1.44 -16.65 -9.03
C PHE A 144 -1.49 -17.59 -7.85
N LYS A 145 -0.59 -17.41 -6.88
CA LYS A 145 -0.50 -18.21 -5.67
C LYS A 145 -0.30 -17.30 -4.47
N ASP A 146 -1.20 -17.47 -3.50
CA ASP A 146 -1.08 -16.94 -2.14
C ASP A 146 -0.43 -18.02 -1.26
N TYR A 147 0.59 -17.66 -0.50
CA TYR A 147 1.27 -18.56 0.44
C TYR A 147 0.70 -18.49 1.86
N GLY A 148 -0.28 -17.62 2.13
CA GLY A 148 -0.94 -17.48 3.42
C GLY A 148 -0.12 -16.77 4.50
N ASN A 149 1.07 -16.26 4.16
CA ASN A 149 2.00 -15.61 5.09
C ASN A 149 2.37 -14.17 4.65
N GLY A 150 1.54 -13.56 3.80
CA GLY A 150 1.81 -12.24 3.22
C GLY A 150 2.76 -12.25 2.01
N THR A 151 3.20 -13.43 1.58
CA THR A 151 3.91 -13.62 0.31
C THR A 151 2.94 -14.12 -0.76
N TYR A 152 3.06 -13.56 -1.96
CA TYR A 152 2.32 -13.94 -3.15
C TYR A 152 3.27 -14.14 -4.31
N SER A 153 2.92 -15.02 -5.24
CA SER A 153 3.64 -15.17 -6.49
C SER A 153 2.67 -15.20 -7.66
N ALA A 154 3.09 -14.58 -8.76
CA ALA A 154 2.40 -14.69 -10.03
C ALA A 154 3.37 -15.12 -11.12
N ARG A 155 2.82 -15.84 -12.10
CA ARG A 155 3.54 -16.23 -13.30
C ARG A 155 2.63 -16.07 -14.50
N PHE A 156 3.15 -15.52 -15.58
CA PHE A 156 2.42 -15.36 -16.84
C PHE A 156 3.38 -15.32 -18.02
N LEU A 157 2.82 -15.55 -19.21
CA LEU A 157 3.56 -15.53 -20.46
C LEU A 157 3.25 -14.25 -21.23
N ILE A 158 4.28 -13.56 -21.70
CA ILE A 158 4.14 -12.41 -22.61
C ILE A 158 4.84 -12.69 -23.94
N PHE A 159 4.39 -11.99 -24.98
CA PHE A 159 5.03 -11.99 -26.29
C PHE A 159 5.50 -10.58 -26.64
N GLU A 160 6.78 -10.44 -26.97
CA GLU A 160 7.43 -9.20 -27.35
C GLU A 160 8.32 -9.43 -28.58
N PRO A 161 7.89 -9.00 -29.77
CA PRO A 161 8.62 -9.23 -31.01
C PRO A 161 9.92 -8.41 -31.11
N GLY A 162 10.02 -7.28 -30.41
CA GLY A 162 11.09 -6.27 -30.56
C GLY A 162 12.29 -6.39 -29.62
N GLY A 163 12.43 -7.47 -28.83
CA GLY A 163 13.61 -7.65 -27.97
C GLY A 163 13.72 -6.64 -26.82
N VAL A 164 12.60 -6.11 -26.32
CA VAL A 164 12.58 -5.16 -25.20
C VAL A 164 13.36 -5.74 -24.00
N HIS A 165 14.39 -5.03 -23.56
CA HIS A 165 15.26 -5.53 -22.47
C HIS A 165 14.72 -5.20 -21.08
N ASN A 166 13.93 -4.13 -20.94
CA ASN A 166 13.49 -3.57 -19.66
C ASN A 166 11.99 -3.74 -19.46
N ARG A 167 11.54 -4.98 -19.27
CA ARG A 167 10.14 -5.31 -18.96
C ARG A 167 9.81 -4.77 -17.58
N LYS A 168 8.74 -3.99 -17.44
CA LYS A 168 8.30 -3.46 -16.15
C LYS A 168 7.06 -4.20 -15.66
N VAL A 169 7.00 -4.37 -14.34
CA VAL A 169 5.85 -4.91 -13.63
C VAL A 169 5.41 -3.89 -12.61
N LYS A 170 4.10 -3.69 -12.51
CA LYS A 170 3.46 -2.83 -11.52
C LYS A 170 2.45 -3.65 -10.75
N VAL A 171 2.43 -3.51 -9.44
CA VAL A 171 1.50 -4.20 -8.55
C VAL A 171 0.67 -3.16 -7.84
N LEU A 172 -0.65 -3.32 -7.95
CA LEU A 172 -1.64 -2.59 -7.17
C LEU A 172 -2.14 -3.53 -6.08
N CYS A 173 -1.93 -3.15 -4.82
CA CYS A 173 -2.31 -3.92 -3.66
C CYS A 173 -3.34 -3.14 -2.84
N PHE A 174 -4.35 -3.85 -2.33
CA PHE A 174 -5.19 -3.41 -1.23
C PHE A 174 -5.01 -4.39 -0.09
N ASP A 175 -4.55 -3.90 1.07
CA ASP A 175 -4.49 -4.76 2.25
C ASP A 175 -5.91 -5.11 2.77
N ARG A 176 -6.01 -5.91 3.83
CA ARG A 176 -7.31 -6.25 4.43
C ARG A 176 -8.06 -5.04 5.03
N ARG A 177 -7.36 -3.94 5.31
CA ARG A 177 -7.90 -2.67 5.80
C ARG A 177 -8.25 -1.73 4.64
N GLU A 178 -8.15 -2.23 3.40
CA GLU A 178 -8.41 -1.51 2.14
C GLU A 178 -7.45 -0.34 1.87
N ILE A 179 -6.26 -0.36 2.48
CA ILE A 179 -5.21 0.60 2.21
C ILE A 179 -4.57 0.26 0.87
N ARG A 180 -4.61 1.23 -0.05
CA ARG A 180 -4.07 1.09 -1.40
C ARG A 180 -2.58 1.37 -1.43
N VAL A 181 -1.80 0.47 -2.00
CA VAL A 181 -0.35 0.62 -2.23
C VAL A 181 -0.01 0.24 -3.67
N ILE A 182 0.89 0.98 -4.30
CA ILE A 182 1.43 0.66 -5.62
C ILE A 182 2.95 0.58 -5.55
N ALA A 183 3.51 -0.42 -6.22
CA ALA A 183 4.94 -0.53 -6.48
C ALA A 183 5.17 -0.90 -7.94
N THR A 184 6.25 -0.38 -8.52
CA THR A 184 6.72 -0.75 -9.86
C THR A 184 8.14 -1.30 -9.75
N THR A 185 8.49 -2.27 -10.58
CA THR A 185 9.86 -2.80 -10.68
C THR A 185 10.18 -3.19 -12.13
N THR A 186 11.46 -3.28 -12.44
CA THR A 186 11.95 -3.79 -13.73
C THR A 186 12.38 -5.24 -13.57
N CYS A 187 11.96 -6.11 -14.48
CA CYS A 187 12.32 -7.52 -14.46
C CYS A 187 13.82 -7.71 -14.59
N LYS A 188 14.40 -8.53 -13.70
CA LYS A 188 15.77 -9.04 -13.87
C LYS A 188 15.75 -10.18 -14.88
N ARG A 189 16.68 -10.17 -15.83
CA ARG A 189 16.86 -11.29 -16.75
C ARG A 189 17.51 -12.47 -16.00
N ILE A 190 16.95 -13.66 -16.21
CA ILE A 190 17.52 -14.94 -15.77
C ILE A 190 17.81 -15.78 -17.02
#